data_AF-A0A1I8IFA8-F1
#
_entry.id   AF-A0A1I8IFA8-F1
#
_cell.length_a   1.000
_cell.length_b   1.000
_cell.length_c   1.000
_cell.angle_alpha   90.00
_cell.angle_beta   90.00
_cell.angle_gamma   90.00
#
_symmetry.space_group_name_H-M   'P 1'
#
loop_
_entity.id
_entity.type
_entity.pdbx_description
1 polymer ?
#
loop_
_entity_poly.entity_id
_entity_poly.type
_entity_poly.pdbx_seq_one_letter_code
_entity_poly.pdbx_strand_id
1 'polypeptide(L)'
;MSQFSVRGDKDSKLRFAFRIYDMDKDGYISNGELFQVLKMMVGSNLKDAQLQQIVDKTIIFADKDGDGRISFSEFCDLVGTMDVHKKMTIDI
;
A
#
# COMPACT_ATOMS: atom_id res chain seq x y z
N MET A 1 -23.56 4.14 2.97
CA MET A 1 -22.84 3.46 4.06
C MET A 1 -21.35 3.71 3.86
N SER A 2 -20.64 4.25 4.86
CA SER A 2 -19.24 4.66 4.71
C SER A 2 -18.31 3.45 4.68
N GLN A 3 -17.38 3.41 3.71
CA GLN A 3 -16.33 2.38 3.59
C GLN A 3 -15.42 2.32 4.83
N PHE A 4 -15.41 3.40 5.64
CA PHE A 4 -14.62 3.54 6.86
C PHE A 4 -15.35 3.11 8.14
N SER A 5 -16.60 2.64 8.06
CA SER A 5 -17.32 2.07 9.22
C SER A 5 -16.63 0.80 9.73
N VAL A 6 -16.79 0.49 11.03
CA VAL A 6 -16.41 -0.80 11.66
C VAL A 6 -16.96 -2.00 10.87
N ARG A 7 -18.08 -1.83 10.15
CA ARG A 7 -18.72 -2.85 9.29
C ARG A 7 -18.26 -2.85 7.82
N GLY A 8 -17.34 -1.97 7.43
CA GLY A 8 -16.81 -1.95 6.07
C GLY A 8 -16.02 -3.23 5.78
N ASP A 9 -16.41 -3.93 4.71
CA ASP A 9 -15.80 -5.17 4.27
C ASP A 9 -14.28 -5.03 4.09
N LYS A 10 -13.52 -6.00 4.61
CA LYS A 10 -12.04 -5.95 4.65
C LYS A 10 -11.46 -5.83 3.24
N ASP A 11 -12.01 -6.57 2.28
CA ASP A 11 -11.57 -6.53 0.88
C ASP A 11 -11.85 -5.14 0.28
N SER A 12 -13.01 -4.55 0.56
CA SER A 12 -13.32 -3.18 0.12
C SER A 12 -12.33 -2.12 0.65
N LYS A 13 -11.89 -2.23 1.91
CA LYS A 13 -10.87 -1.32 2.49
C LYS A 13 -9.50 -1.53 1.87
N LEU A 14 -9.11 -2.78 1.63
CA LEU A 14 -7.83 -3.12 1.00
C LEU A 14 -7.80 -2.65 -0.46
N ARG A 15 -8.88 -2.84 -1.22
CA ARG A 15 -9.00 -2.32 -2.59
C ARG A 15 -8.94 -0.81 -2.65
N PHE A 16 -9.58 -0.13 -1.69
CA PHE A 16 -9.51 1.32 -1.60
C PHE A 16 -8.08 1.79 -1.33
N ALA A 17 -7.39 1.16 -0.36
CA ALA A 17 -5.99 1.46 -0.07
C ALA A 17 -5.09 1.20 -1.28
N PHE A 18 -5.24 0.04 -1.94
CA PHE A 18 -4.48 -0.32 -3.13
C PHE A 18 -4.60 0.74 -4.23
N ARG A 19 -5.81 1.23 -4.50
CA ARG A 19 -6.06 2.29 -5.49
C ARG A 19 -5.47 3.66 -5.15
N ILE A 20 -5.07 3.90 -3.91
CA ILE A 20 -4.32 5.12 -3.56
C ILE A 20 -2.88 4.99 -4.03
N TYR A 21 -2.33 3.77 -4.02
CA TYR A 21 -0.97 3.49 -4.48
C TYR A 21 -0.89 3.29 -5.99
N ASP A 22 -1.82 2.53 -6.58
CA ASP A 22 -1.92 2.29 -8.03
C ASP A 22 -2.51 3.53 -8.74
N MET A 23 -1.63 4.41 -9.23
CA MET A 23 -1.98 5.72 -9.75
C MET A 23 -2.43 5.65 -11.21
N ASP A 24 -1.79 4.80 -12.00
CA ASP A 24 -2.12 4.62 -13.41
C ASP A 24 -3.26 3.62 -13.65
N LYS A 25 -3.63 2.86 -12.61
CA LYS A 25 -4.74 1.89 -12.59
C LYS A 25 -4.46 0.67 -13.47
N ASP A 26 -3.20 0.30 -13.63
CA ASP A 26 -2.80 -0.92 -14.35
C ASP A 26 -3.03 -2.20 -13.53
N GLY A 27 -3.37 -2.06 -12.23
CA GLY A 27 -3.64 -3.16 -11.32
C GLY A 27 -2.41 -3.65 -10.56
N TYR A 28 -1.29 -2.94 -10.67
CA TYR A 28 -0.04 -3.17 -9.98
C TYR A 28 0.40 -1.90 -9.25
N ILE A 29 1.22 -2.06 -8.22
CA ILE A 29 1.94 -0.94 -7.62
C ILE A 29 3.39 -1.04 -8.06
N SER A 30 3.80 -0.12 -8.91
CA SER A 30 5.18 -0.01 -9.35
C SER A 30 6.08 0.63 -8.29
N ASN A 31 7.40 0.49 -8.46
CA ASN A 31 8.39 1.14 -7.58
C ASN A 31 8.20 2.66 -7.51
N GLY A 32 7.98 3.29 -8.66
CA GLY A 32 7.80 4.74 -8.74
C GLY A 32 6.54 5.23 -8.03
N GLU A 33 5.43 4.49 -8.17
CA GLU A 33 4.16 4.82 -7.52
C GLU A 33 4.25 4.68 -6.00
N LEU A 34 4.83 3.58 -5.52
CA LEU A 34 5.06 3.38 -4.09
C LEU A 34 5.94 4.50 -3.51
N PHE A 35 7.01 4.89 -4.22
CA PHE A 35 7.86 6.00 -3.82
C PHE A 35 7.08 7.31 -3.73
N GLN A 36 6.30 7.67 -4.75
CA GLN A 36 5.55 8.93 -4.79
C GLN A 36 4.56 9.02 -3.62
N VAL A 37 3.79 7.96 -3.39
CA VAL A 37 2.79 7.95 -2.32
C VAL A 37 3.45 8.03 -0.94
N LEU A 38 4.52 7.28 -0.71
CA LEU A 38 5.26 7.37 0.57
C LEU A 38 5.92 8.74 0.75
N LYS A 39 6.42 9.35 -0.34
CA LYS A 39 6.97 10.71 -0.28
C LYS A 39 5.92 11.73 0.10
N MET A 40 4.70 11.60 -0.42
CA MET A 40 3.57 12.47 -0.04
C MET A 40 3.17 12.27 1.42
N MET A 41 3.21 11.05 1.95
CA MET A 41 2.84 10.75 3.34
C MET A 41 3.89 11.22 4.35
N VAL A 42 5.18 10.99 4.06
CA VAL A 42 6.29 11.27 5.00
C VAL A 42 6.84 12.70 4.82
N GLY A 43 6.60 13.32 3.67
CA GLY A 43 7.09 14.66 3.35
C GLY A 43 8.61 14.76 3.36
N SER A 44 9.13 15.80 4.00
CA SER A 44 10.58 16.08 4.09
C SER A 44 11.29 15.38 5.25
N ASN A 45 10.60 14.49 5.99
CA ASN A 45 11.19 13.80 7.15
C ASN A 45 12.24 12.73 6.75
N LEU A 46 12.23 12.28 5.50
CA LEU A 46 13.21 11.33 4.96
C LEU A 46 13.88 11.90 3.70
N LYS A 47 15.19 11.59 3.57
CA LYS A 47 15.93 11.82 2.33
C LYS A 47 15.47 10.85 1.25
N ASP A 48 15.49 11.29 0.00
CA ASP A 48 15.02 10.49 -1.14
C ASP A 48 15.73 9.14 -1.24
N ALA A 49 17.05 9.11 -0.98
CA ALA A 49 17.81 7.85 -0.96
C ALA A 49 17.35 6.87 0.12
N GLN A 50 17.00 7.35 1.31
CA GLN A 50 16.49 6.49 2.39
C GLN A 50 15.09 5.99 2.07
N LEU A 51 14.26 6.86 1.49
CA LEU A 51 12.93 6.48 1.05
C LEU A 51 12.99 5.42 -0.06
N GLN A 52 13.87 5.60 -1.05
CA GLN A 52 14.09 4.63 -2.12
C GLN A 52 14.51 3.27 -1.56
N GLN A 53 15.42 3.24 -0.58
CA GLN A 53 15.81 1.98 0.07
C GLN A 53 14.65 1.27 0.77
N ILE A 54 13.69 2.02 1.33
CA ILE A 54 12.49 1.44 1.95
C ILE A 54 11.58 0.87 0.87
N VAL A 55 11.37 1.62 -0.22
CA VAL A 55 10.58 1.18 -1.38
C VAL A 55 11.16 -0.12 -1.96
N ASP A 56 12.46 -0.15 -2.26
CA ASP A 56 13.12 -1.30 -2.86
C ASP A 56 12.99 -2.55 -1.97
N LYS A 57 13.26 -2.41 -0.66
CA LYS A 57 13.09 -3.51 0.30
C LYS A 57 11.65 -3.99 0.42
N THR A 58 10.69 -3.08 0.30
CA THR A 58 9.27 -3.41 0.39
C THR A 58 8.84 -4.24 -0.82
N ILE A 59 9.24 -3.82 -2.03
CA ILE A 59 8.96 -4.57 -3.25
C ILE A 59 9.61 -5.95 -3.20
N ILE A 60 10.91 -6.03 -2.89
CA ILE A 60 11.62 -7.33 -2.79
C ILE A 60 10.94 -8.29 -1.80
N PHE A 61 10.36 -7.77 -0.72
CA PHE A 61 9.68 -8.60 0.27
C PHE A 61 8.26 -9.02 -0.18
N ALA A 62 7.55 -8.17 -0.91
CA ALA A 62 6.17 -8.38 -1.32
C ALA A 62 6.04 -9.14 -2.65
N ASP A 63 6.97 -8.91 -3.58
CA ASP A 63 7.04 -9.48 -4.92
C ASP A 63 7.41 -10.96 -4.86
N LYS A 64 6.41 -11.83 -4.95
CA LYS A 64 6.54 -13.29 -4.85
C LYS A 64 6.71 -13.95 -6.20
N ASP A 65 6.21 -13.33 -7.26
CA ASP A 65 6.30 -13.85 -8.62
C ASP A 65 7.50 -13.31 -9.41
N GLY A 66 8.17 -12.27 -8.90
CA GLY A 66 9.40 -11.70 -9.43
C GLY A 66 9.19 -10.71 -10.58
N ASP A 67 8.00 -10.12 -10.72
CA ASP A 67 7.68 -9.17 -11.79
C ASP A 67 8.19 -7.74 -11.53
N GLY A 68 8.73 -7.48 -10.34
CA GLY A 68 9.28 -6.20 -9.90
C GLY A 68 8.22 -5.17 -9.48
N ARG A 69 6.97 -5.60 -9.30
CA ARG A 69 5.82 -4.78 -8.88
C ARG A 69 5.09 -5.50 -7.76
N ILE A 70 3.99 -4.90 -7.29
CA ILE A 70 3.14 -5.52 -6.27
C ILE A 70 1.73 -5.62 -6.83
N SER A 71 1.28 -6.84 -7.09
CA SER A 71 -0.10 -7.13 -7.45
C SER A 71 -1.06 -6.91 -6.27
N PHE A 72 -2.36 -6.82 -6.54
CA PHE A 72 -3.36 -6.75 -5.47
C PHE A 72 -3.29 -7.93 -4.49
N SER A 73 -2.98 -9.14 -4.99
CA SER A 73 -2.86 -10.33 -4.15
C SER A 73 -1.68 -10.22 -3.18
N GLU A 74 -0.52 -9.79 -3.69
CA GLU A 74 0.69 -9.61 -2.86
C GLU A 74 0.52 -8.48 -1.86
N PHE A 75 -0.16 -7.40 -2.26
CA PHE A 75 -0.54 -6.33 -1.34
C PHE A 75 -1.45 -6.84 -0.22
N CYS A 76 -2.45 -7.68 -0.52
CA CYS A 76 -3.31 -8.29 0.48
C CYS A 76 -2.53 -9.18 1.46
N ASP A 77 -1.53 -9.91 0.99
CA ASP A 77 -0.67 -10.73 1.85
C ASP A 77 0.22 -9.85 2.74
N LEU A 78 0.83 -8.82 2.16
CA LEU A 78 1.67 -7.85 2.87
C LEU A 78 0.88 -7.13 3.98
N VAL A 79 -0.28 -6.57 3.64
CA VAL A 79 -1.16 -5.85 4.58
C VAL A 79 -1.97 -6.81 5.45
N GLY A 80 -2.09 -8.08 5.08
CA GLY A 80 -2.73 -9.11 5.90
C GLY A 80 -1.86 -9.54 7.08
N THR A 81 -0.53 -9.58 6.88
CA THR A 81 0.44 -9.90 7.95
C THR A 81 0.65 -8.74 8.91
N MET A 82 0.49 -7.50 8.45
CA MET A 82 0.51 -6.31 9.29
C MET A 82 -0.93 -6.05 9.81
N ASP A 83 -1.16 -5.85 11.10
CA ASP A 83 -2.52 -5.68 11.67
C ASP A 83 -3.18 -4.30 11.30
N VAL A 84 -2.90 -3.79 10.10
CA VAL A 84 -3.22 -2.45 9.58
C VAL A 84 -4.72 -2.24 9.39
N HIS A 85 -5.46 -3.29 9.05
CA HIS A 85 -6.92 -3.21 8.86
C HIS A 85 -7.68 -2.76 10.13
N LYS A 86 -7.13 -3.03 11.33
CA LYS A 86 -7.68 -2.55 12.61
C LYS A 86 -7.40 -1.07 12.89
N LYS A 87 -6.39 -0.48 12.23
CA LYS A 87 -6.05 0.95 12.36
C LYS A 87 -6.77 1.84 11.35
N MET A 88 -7.38 1.26 10.31
CA MET A 88 -8.18 1.99 9.30
C MET A 88 -9.68 2.10 9.66
N THR A 89 -10.08 1.75 10.88
CA THR A 89 -11.42 2.02 11.41
C THR A 89 -11.41 3.32 12.20
N ILE A 90 -12.35 4.21 11.87
CA ILE A 90 -12.63 5.40 12.68
C ILE A 90 -13.89 5.06 13.48
N ASP A 91 -13.77 4.99 14.81
CA ASP A 91 -14.93 4.94 15.69
C ASP A 91 -15.62 6.31 15.64
N ILE A 92 -16.88 6.32 15.24
CA ILE A 92 -17.73 7.51 15.12
C ILE A 92 -18.58 7.59 16.38
#